data_AF-W2R1Q8-F1
#
_entry.id   AF-W2R1Q8-F1
#
_cell.length_a   1.000
_cell.length_b   1.000
_cell.length_c   1.000
_cell.angle_alpha   90.00
_cell.angle_beta   90.00
_cell.angle_gamma   90.00
#
_symmetry.space_group_name_H-M   'P 1'
#
loop_
_entity.id
_entity.type
_entity.pdbx_description
1 polymer ?
#
loop_
_entity_poly.entity_id
_entity_poly.type
_entity_poly.pdbx_seq_one_letter_code
_entity_poly.pdbx_strand_id
1 'polypeptide(L)'
;MSNLSEGARRAIILRLHDERVNKVLPRGAQTQVANDFGVDPSTVSYLWGRHLEVLADDVLDDDWGNRMPGNVGRKPRDRSELVELIRAVPVEERQTEPSLEAATGISRRLLSSLKSNGVLQRHTSRIKPTLTPQNKMHRMQFALSRVNDDTMEFDPLMDVVHVDEKWFNEDKDRRSYLLLDGETVPSIQYKKIISGIENLILAIKDTFDSVDIETIDNIFVTLAKVMECILKEKATTLTSFLTWARRS
;
A
#
# COMPACT_ATOMS: atom_id res chain seq x y z
N MET A 1 36.82 -10.20 16.98
CA MET A 1 37.13 -11.51 16.37
C MET A 1 36.41 -11.60 15.05
N SER A 2 37.11 -11.97 13.98
CA SER A 2 36.49 -12.23 12.67
C SER A 2 35.50 -13.39 12.79
N ASN A 3 34.31 -13.25 12.23
CA ASN A 3 33.31 -14.32 12.16
C ASN A 3 33.75 -15.33 11.08
N LEU A 4 34.72 -16.17 11.41
CA LEU A 4 35.13 -17.30 10.57
C LEU A 4 34.02 -18.34 10.51
N SER A 5 33.75 -18.85 9.32
CA SER A 5 32.87 -20.00 9.12
C SER A 5 33.41 -21.23 9.85
N GLU A 6 32.53 -22.15 10.21
CA GLU A 6 32.89 -23.40 10.88
C GLU A 6 33.92 -24.20 10.05
N GLY A 7 33.72 -24.29 8.73
CA GLY A 7 34.67 -24.93 7.83
C GLY A 7 36.05 -24.27 7.83
N ALA A 8 36.12 -22.95 7.88
CA ALA A 8 37.40 -22.22 7.96
C ALA A 8 38.11 -22.45 9.29
N ARG A 9 37.37 -22.47 10.42
CA ARG A 9 37.93 -22.78 11.74
C ARG A 9 38.49 -24.20 11.78
N ARG A 10 37.76 -25.18 11.25
CA ARG A 10 38.20 -26.57 11.16
C ARG A 10 39.46 -26.72 10.30
N ALA A 11 39.52 -26.05 9.15
CA ALA A 11 40.69 -26.10 8.27
C ALA A 11 41.95 -25.51 8.93
N ILE A 12 41.83 -24.41 9.68
CA ILE A 12 42.94 -23.83 10.46
C ILE A 12 43.47 -24.82 11.50
N ILE A 13 42.57 -25.49 12.22
CA ILE A 13 42.93 -26.43 13.29
C ILE A 13 43.59 -27.69 12.70
N LEU A 14 43.02 -28.27 11.64
CA LEU A 14 43.60 -29.44 10.95
C LEU A 14 44.98 -29.13 10.40
N ARG A 15 45.16 -27.95 9.79
CA ARG A 15 46.46 -27.53 9.27
C ARG A 15 47.51 -27.38 10.37
N LEU A 16 47.15 -26.77 11.49
CA LEU A 16 48.06 -26.68 12.64
C LEU A 16 48.34 -28.06 13.25
N HIS A 17 47.39 -28.98 13.21
CA HIS A 17 47.61 -30.36 13.64
C HIS A 17 48.65 -31.07 12.75
N ASP A 18 48.56 -30.90 11.43
CA ASP A 18 49.50 -31.48 10.45
C ASP A 18 50.91 -30.87 10.55
N GLU A 19 51.04 -29.60 10.97
CA GLU A 19 52.31 -28.91 11.18
C GLU A 19 53.01 -29.28 12.52
N ARG A 20 52.39 -30.12 13.38
CA ARG A 20 53.01 -30.54 14.64
C ARG A 20 54.15 -31.53 14.41
N VAL A 21 55.29 -31.26 15.03
CA VAL A 21 56.41 -32.19 15.13
C VAL A 21 56.59 -32.56 16.60
N ASN A 22 56.59 -33.85 16.94
CA ASN A 22 56.73 -34.33 18.32
C ASN A 22 55.74 -33.68 19.31
N LYS A 23 54.48 -33.50 18.90
CA LYS A 23 53.41 -32.86 19.68
C LYS A 23 53.62 -31.36 19.95
N VAL A 24 54.60 -30.70 19.33
CA VAL A 24 54.84 -29.25 19.49
C VAL A 24 54.71 -28.55 18.13
N LEU A 25 54.10 -27.36 18.14
CA LEU A 25 54.05 -26.50 16.95
C LEU A 25 55.38 -25.75 16.79
N PRO A 26 55.95 -25.69 15.57
CA PRO A 26 57.16 -24.92 15.33
C PRO A 26 56.90 -23.41 15.51
N ARG A 27 57.95 -22.68 15.88
CA ARG A 27 57.87 -21.23 16.09
C ARG A 27 57.49 -20.55 14.78
N GLY A 28 56.41 -19.77 14.81
CA GLY A 28 55.89 -19.06 13.64
C GLY A 28 54.81 -19.81 12.84
N ALA A 29 54.51 -21.07 13.15
CA ALA A 29 53.46 -21.85 12.48
C ALA A 29 52.10 -21.14 12.51
N GLN A 30 51.68 -20.67 13.69
CA GLN A 30 50.42 -19.92 13.83
C GLN A 30 50.39 -18.63 13.02
N THR A 31 51.54 -17.94 12.88
CA THR A 31 51.66 -16.72 12.07
C THR A 31 51.57 -17.05 10.58
N GLN A 32 52.16 -18.16 10.15
CA GLN A 32 52.09 -18.63 8.77
C GLN A 32 50.67 -19.04 8.40
N VAL A 33 50.02 -19.87 9.23
CA VAL A 33 48.61 -20.24 9.06
C VAL A 33 47.70 -19.01 9.10
N ALA A 34 47.98 -18.03 9.96
CA ALA A 34 47.23 -16.78 9.98
C ALA A 34 47.31 -16.01 8.65
N ASN A 35 48.51 -15.91 8.06
CA ASN A 35 48.72 -15.28 6.76
C ASN A 35 48.02 -16.03 5.62
N ASP A 36 48.09 -17.36 5.62
CA ASP A 36 47.51 -18.20 4.58
C ASP A 36 45.97 -18.17 4.57
N PHE A 37 45.35 -17.99 5.74
CA PHE A 37 43.90 -17.84 5.88
C PHE A 37 43.45 -16.37 5.91
N GLY A 38 44.36 -15.41 5.86
CA GLY A 38 44.05 -13.98 5.90
C GLY A 38 43.40 -13.52 7.21
N VAL A 39 43.78 -14.14 8.34
CA VAL A 39 43.21 -13.88 9.66
C VAL A 39 44.26 -13.33 10.61
N ASP A 40 43.83 -12.66 11.68
CA ASP A 40 44.76 -12.17 12.70
C ASP A 40 45.40 -13.34 13.47
N PRO A 41 46.73 -13.34 13.73
CA PRO A 41 47.40 -14.40 14.49
C PRO A 41 46.81 -14.67 15.87
N SER A 42 46.22 -13.67 16.53
CA SER A 42 45.52 -13.86 17.81
C SER A 42 44.27 -14.74 17.67
N THR A 43 43.61 -14.72 16.51
CA THR A 43 42.44 -15.58 16.23
C THR A 43 42.88 -17.03 16.08
N VAL A 44 44.00 -17.28 15.39
CA VAL A 44 44.59 -18.62 15.24
C VAL A 44 45.08 -19.16 16.58
N SER A 45 45.77 -18.32 17.37
CA SER A 45 46.22 -18.68 18.72
C SER A 45 45.05 -19.03 19.66
N TYR A 46 43.98 -18.24 19.63
CA TYR A 46 42.76 -18.51 20.40
C TYR A 46 42.10 -19.84 20.01
N LEU A 47 41.92 -20.10 18.70
CA LEU A 47 41.34 -21.35 18.21
C LEU A 47 42.21 -22.55 18.60
N TRP A 48 43.53 -22.41 18.51
CA TRP A 48 44.48 -23.48 18.85
C TRP A 48 44.54 -23.78 20.35
N GLY A 49 44.58 -22.75 21.20
CA GLY A 49 44.57 -22.93 22.66
C GLY A 49 43.31 -23.67 23.11
N ARG A 50 42.15 -23.28 22.57
CA ARG A 50 40.88 -23.95 22.85
C ARG A 50 40.83 -25.40 22.34
N HIS A 51 41.42 -25.67 21.17
CA HIS A 51 41.53 -27.05 20.65
C HIS A 51 42.33 -27.95 21.60
N LEU A 52 43.41 -27.43 22.20
CA LEU A 52 44.21 -28.19 23.17
C LEU A 52 43.46 -28.46 24.48
N GLU A 53 42.58 -27.55 24.92
CA GLU A 53 41.72 -27.77 26.09
C GLU A 53 40.74 -28.92 25.84
N VAL A 54 40.07 -28.95 24.68
CA VAL A 54 39.14 -30.04 24.32
C VAL A 54 39.86 -31.39 24.17
N LEU A 55 41.06 -31.39 23.57
CA LEU A 55 41.90 -32.59 23.47
C LEU A 55 42.35 -33.14 24.83
N ALA A 56 42.44 -32.31 25.86
CA ALA A 56 42.91 -32.72 27.19
C ALA A 56 41.82 -33.41 28.02
N ASP A 57 40.54 -33.09 27.78
CA ASP A 57 39.39 -33.63 28.52
C ASP A 57 38.88 -34.98 27.97
N ASP A 58 39.51 -35.55 26.93
CA ASP A 58 39.12 -36.81 26.24
C ASP A 58 37.66 -36.83 25.75
N VAL A 59 37.05 -35.65 25.66
CA VAL A 59 35.73 -35.45 25.06
C VAL A 59 35.91 -35.35 23.56
N LEU A 60 35.40 -36.33 22.82
CA LEU A 60 35.17 -36.23 21.38
C LEU A 60 34.06 -35.20 21.15
N ASP A 61 34.40 -33.91 21.28
CA ASP A 61 33.52 -32.82 20.88
C ASP A 61 34.08 -32.17 19.62
N ASP A 62 33.41 -32.44 18.51
CA ASP A 62 33.64 -31.89 17.19
C ASP A 62 32.95 -30.51 16.99
N ASP A 63 32.60 -29.81 18.07
CA ASP A 63 32.08 -28.44 18.04
C ASP A 63 33.16 -27.39 17.76
N TRP A 64 33.55 -27.32 16.48
CA TRP A 64 34.38 -26.25 15.90
C TRP A 64 33.55 -25.01 15.49
N GLY A 65 32.27 -24.99 15.88
CA GLY A 65 31.28 -24.01 15.47
C GLY A 65 31.60 -22.58 15.90
N ASN A 66 31.01 -21.62 15.18
CA ASN A 66 30.92 -20.27 15.70
C ASN A 66 29.96 -20.24 16.90
N ARG A 67 30.43 -19.79 18.08
CA ARG A 67 29.59 -19.59 19.28
C ARG A 67 28.64 -18.39 19.18
N MET A 68 28.71 -17.65 18.08
CA MET A 68 27.68 -16.71 17.65
C MET A 68 26.90 -17.26 16.44
N PRO A 69 26.24 -18.43 16.55
CA PRO A 69 25.48 -18.97 15.43
C PRO A 69 24.16 -18.18 15.28
N GLY A 70 23.79 -17.86 14.04
CA GLY A 70 22.49 -17.27 13.73
C GLY A 70 22.32 -15.80 14.17
N ASN A 71 21.09 -15.45 14.56
CA ASN A 71 20.69 -14.07 14.80
C ASN A 71 21.04 -13.60 16.22
N VAL A 72 22.34 -13.41 16.48
CA VAL A 72 22.90 -12.86 17.74
C VAL A 72 22.71 -11.35 17.91
N GLY A 73 22.00 -10.71 16.98
CA GLY A 73 21.64 -9.31 17.07
C GLY A 73 20.57 -9.02 18.12
N ARG A 74 20.23 -7.74 18.26
CA ARG A 74 19.14 -7.31 19.14
C ARG A 74 17.84 -8.01 18.73
N LYS A 75 17.22 -8.73 19.67
CA LYS A 75 15.92 -9.36 19.45
C LYS A 75 14.86 -8.30 19.11
N PRO A 76 13.94 -8.57 18.15
CA PRO A 76 12.82 -7.69 17.89
C PRO A 76 12.03 -7.45 19.18
N ARG A 77 11.59 -6.21 19.39
CA ARG A 77 10.62 -5.94 20.46
C ARG A 77 9.30 -6.57 20.10
N ASP A 78 8.64 -7.17 21.08
CA ASP A 78 7.24 -7.56 20.93
C ASP A 78 6.39 -6.32 20.65
N ARG A 79 5.50 -6.45 19.67
CA ARG A 79 4.58 -5.38 19.23
C ARG A 79 3.13 -5.80 19.33
N SER A 80 2.84 -6.93 19.99
CA SER A 80 1.49 -7.47 20.15
C SER A 80 0.55 -6.46 20.83
N GLU A 81 1.03 -5.76 21.87
CA GLU A 81 0.27 -4.69 22.54
C GLU A 81 -0.13 -3.55 21.59
N LEU A 82 0.74 -3.17 20.65
CA LEU A 82 0.45 -2.14 19.66
C LEU A 82 -0.63 -2.61 18.67
N VAL A 83 -0.59 -3.89 18.30
CA VAL A 83 -1.59 -4.50 17.41
C VAL A 83 -2.97 -4.48 18.07
N GLU A 84 -3.06 -4.82 19.35
CA GLU A 84 -4.33 -4.77 20.08
C GLU A 84 -4.86 -3.33 20.24
N LEU A 85 -3.98 -2.35 20.49
CA LEU A 85 -4.38 -0.94 20.50
C LEU A 85 -4.91 -0.47 19.15
N ILE A 86 -4.26 -0.85 18.05
CA ILE A 86 -4.74 -0.54 16.70
C ILE A 86 -6.09 -1.24 16.46
N ARG A 87 -6.22 -2.51 16.84
CA ARG A 87 -7.44 -3.31 16.66
C ARG A 87 -8.65 -2.71 17.38
N ALA A 88 -8.44 -2.03 18.50
CA ALA A 88 -9.51 -1.36 19.25
C ALA A 88 -10.09 -0.12 18.54
N VAL A 89 -9.33 0.53 17.65
CA VAL A 89 -9.81 1.71 16.91
C VAL A 89 -10.73 1.28 15.76
N PRO A 90 -11.88 1.88 15.50
CA PRO A 90 -12.70 1.55 14.32
C PRO A 90 -11.92 1.72 13.01
N VAL A 91 -12.10 0.81 12.04
CA VAL A 91 -11.35 0.82 10.76
C VAL A 91 -11.54 2.13 10.00
N GLU A 92 -12.72 2.74 10.13
CA GLU A 92 -13.13 4.00 9.52
C GLU A 92 -12.20 5.16 9.88
N GLU A 93 -11.60 5.12 11.07
CA GLU A 93 -10.68 6.12 11.61
C GLU A 93 -9.21 5.82 11.30
N ARG A 94 -8.89 4.59 10.83
CA ARG A 94 -7.54 4.14 10.49
C ARG A 94 -7.12 4.49 9.06
N GLN A 95 -7.50 5.65 8.55
CA GLN A 95 -7.28 5.99 7.12
C GLN A 95 -5.84 6.39 6.82
N THR A 96 -5.22 7.12 7.75
CA THR A 96 -3.87 7.66 7.60
C THR A 96 -3.08 7.46 8.88
N GLU A 97 -1.75 7.37 8.77
CA GLU A 97 -0.87 7.27 9.95
C GLU A 97 -1.09 8.42 10.96
N PRO A 98 -1.27 9.69 10.53
CA PRO A 98 -1.67 10.77 11.44
C PRO A 98 -2.98 10.52 12.19
N SER A 99 -4.02 10.05 11.50
CA SER A 99 -5.33 9.76 12.12
C SER A 99 -5.22 8.64 13.15
N LEU A 100 -4.48 7.59 12.79
CA LEU A 100 -4.25 6.45 13.66
C LEU A 100 -3.38 6.81 14.88
N GLU A 101 -2.39 7.68 14.70
CA GLU A 101 -1.58 8.24 15.79
C GLU A 101 -2.44 9.06 16.75
N ALA A 102 -3.34 9.91 16.24
CA ALA A 102 -4.27 10.66 17.09
C ALA A 102 -5.22 9.75 17.88
N ALA A 103 -5.69 8.65 17.28
CA ALA A 103 -6.61 7.71 17.91
C ALA A 103 -5.94 6.76 18.93
N THR A 104 -4.71 6.31 18.65
CA THR A 104 -4.01 5.29 19.48
C THR A 104 -2.92 5.86 20.38
N GLY A 105 -2.46 7.09 20.13
CA GLY A 105 -1.25 7.66 20.75
C GLY A 105 0.06 7.02 20.28
N ILE A 106 0.03 6.08 19.33
CA ILE A 106 1.24 5.43 18.81
C ILE A 106 1.97 6.38 17.89
N SER A 107 3.24 6.66 18.18
CA SER A 107 4.04 7.56 17.35
C SER A 107 4.07 7.13 15.88
N ARG A 108 4.04 8.12 14.98
CA ARG A 108 4.11 7.88 13.53
C ARG A 108 5.26 6.96 13.11
N ARG A 109 6.43 7.10 13.73
CA ARG A 109 7.61 6.27 13.44
C ARG A 109 7.36 4.78 13.70
N LEU A 110 6.61 4.45 14.75
CA LEU A 110 6.23 3.07 15.05
C LEU A 110 5.20 2.55 14.05
N LEU A 111 4.19 3.35 13.69
CA LEU A 111 3.20 3.00 12.66
C LEU A 111 3.87 2.74 11.30
N SER A 112 4.78 3.62 10.87
CA SER A 112 5.53 3.42 9.63
C SER A 112 6.40 2.15 9.69
N SER A 113 6.99 1.82 10.86
CA SER A 113 7.75 0.57 11.03
C SER A 113 6.87 -0.67 11.03
N LEU A 114 5.66 -0.61 11.59
CA LEU A 114 4.70 -1.71 11.52
C LEU A 114 4.28 -1.97 10.07
N LYS A 115 4.12 -0.91 9.29
CA LYS A 115 3.81 -0.99 7.86
C LYS A 115 4.96 -1.56 7.03
N SER A 116 6.20 -1.11 7.26
CA SER A 116 7.37 -1.65 6.56
C SER A 116 7.63 -3.12 6.88
N ASN A 117 7.26 -3.56 8.08
CA ASN A 117 7.39 -4.94 8.53
C ASN A 117 6.19 -5.81 8.11
N GLY A 118 5.22 -5.26 7.39
CA GLY A 118 4.06 -5.98 6.85
C GLY A 118 2.91 -6.24 7.84
N VAL A 119 3.03 -5.81 9.10
CA VAL A 119 1.98 -5.98 10.14
C VAL A 119 0.76 -5.11 9.85
N LEU A 120 1.00 -3.90 9.31
CA LEU A 120 -0.04 -2.96 8.89
C LEU A 120 -0.01 -2.84 7.37
N GLN A 121 -1.13 -3.10 6.71
CA GLN A 121 -1.23 -3.03 5.26
C GLN A 121 -2.22 -1.97 4.81
N ARG A 122 -1.86 -1.25 3.75
CA ARG A 122 -2.74 -0.24 3.16
C ARG A 122 -3.65 -0.91 2.15
N HIS A 123 -4.94 -0.94 2.43
CA HIS A 123 -5.97 -1.34 1.49
C HIS A 123 -6.75 -0.14 1.00
N THR A 124 -7.30 -0.24 -0.20
CA THR A 124 -8.08 0.83 -0.82
C THR A 124 -9.40 0.26 -1.31
N SER A 125 -10.51 0.80 -0.84
CA SER A 125 -11.83 0.52 -1.39
C SER A 125 -12.26 1.65 -2.31
N ARG A 126 -13.12 1.29 -3.27
CA ARG A 126 -13.73 2.22 -4.22
C ARG A 126 -15.23 2.06 -4.18
N ILE A 127 -15.94 3.18 -4.31
CA ILE A 127 -17.37 3.20 -4.54
C ILE A 127 -17.62 2.52 -5.88
N LYS A 128 -17.08 3.06 -6.97
CA LYS A 128 -17.24 2.47 -8.30
C LYS A 128 -16.36 1.23 -8.46
N PRO A 129 -16.94 0.04 -8.74
CA PRO A 129 -16.16 -1.15 -9.01
C PRO A 129 -15.31 -0.96 -10.25
N THR A 130 -14.11 -1.53 -10.23
CA THR A 130 -13.23 -1.49 -11.40
C THR A 130 -13.81 -2.38 -12.50
N LEU A 131 -13.78 -1.91 -13.75
CA LEU A 131 -14.26 -2.71 -14.88
C LEU A 131 -13.43 -3.99 -15.01
N THR A 132 -14.08 -5.14 -14.81
CA THR A 132 -13.49 -6.45 -15.10
C THR A 132 -13.28 -6.61 -16.61
N PRO A 133 -12.35 -7.47 -17.06
CA PRO A 133 -12.19 -7.77 -18.49
C PRO A 133 -13.50 -8.17 -19.17
N GLN A 134 -14.35 -8.92 -18.48
CA GLN A 134 -15.68 -9.35 -18.93
C GLN A 134 -16.62 -8.15 -19.08
N ASN A 135 -16.66 -7.24 -18.10
CA ASN A 135 -17.45 -6.01 -18.19
C ASN A 135 -16.99 -5.13 -19.35
N LYS A 136 -15.68 -5.06 -19.62
CA LYS A 136 -15.15 -4.34 -20.78
C LYS A 136 -15.63 -4.97 -22.09
N MET A 137 -15.61 -6.31 -22.18
CA MET A 137 -16.10 -7.03 -23.36
C MET A 137 -17.58 -6.77 -23.61
N HIS A 138 -18.43 -6.90 -22.58
CA HIS A 138 -19.86 -6.62 -22.72
C HIS A 138 -20.13 -5.17 -23.14
N ARG A 139 -19.39 -4.20 -22.59
CA ARG A 139 -19.51 -2.79 -23.01
C ARG A 139 -19.10 -2.60 -24.47
N MET A 140 -18.08 -3.31 -24.94
CA MET A 140 -17.64 -3.24 -26.33
C MET A 140 -18.64 -3.88 -27.29
N GLN A 141 -19.19 -5.05 -26.94
CA GLN A 141 -20.26 -5.69 -27.70
C GLN A 141 -21.51 -4.81 -27.78
N PHE A 142 -21.88 -4.16 -26.68
CA PHE A 142 -22.99 -3.20 -26.66
C PHE A 142 -22.72 -2.02 -27.59
N ALA A 143 -21.52 -1.44 -27.57
CA ALA A 143 -21.17 -0.34 -28.47
C ALA A 143 -21.20 -0.77 -29.94
N LEU A 144 -20.67 -1.95 -30.26
CA LEU A 144 -20.71 -2.51 -31.62
C LEU A 144 -22.13 -2.78 -32.11
N SER A 145 -23.05 -3.20 -31.22
CA SER A 145 -24.45 -3.40 -31.59
C SER A 145 -25.20 -2.13 -32.01
N ARG A 146 -24.59 -0.96 -31.83
CA ARG A 146 -25.13 0.35 -32.24
C ARG A 146 -24.39 0.95 -33.43
N VAL A 147 -23.49 0.19 -34.05
CA VAL A 147 -22.81 0.58 -35.29
C VAL A 147 -23.49 -0.15 -36.43
N ASN A 148 -23.82 0.60 -37.48
CA ASN A 148 -24.31 0.06 -38.72
C ASN A 148 -23.14 -0.53 -39.51
N ASP A 149 -23.18 -1.83 -39.81
CA ASP A 149 -22.09 -2.55 -40.48
C ASP A 149 -21.82 -2.06 -41.92
N ASP A 150 -22.82 -1.50 -42.60
CA ASP A 150 -22.70 -1.06 -44.00
C ASP A 150 -22.10 0.35 -44.10
N THR A 151 -22.55 1.27 -43.23
CA THR A 151 -22.09 2.67 -43.25
C THR A 151 -20.90 2.92 -42.32
N MET A 152 -20.64 1.99 -41.38
CA MET A 152 -19.67 2.16 -40.28
C MET A 152 -19.98 3.39 -39.39
N GLU A 153 -21.25 3.82 -39.36
CA GLU A 153 -21.73 4.94 -38.54
C GLU A 153 -22.57 4.44 -37.38
N PHE A 154 -22.66 5.21 -36.30
CA PHE A 154 -23.56 4.90 -35.18
C PHE A 154 -25.01 5.18 -35.55
N ASP A 155 -25.92 4.34 -35.04
CA ASP A 155 -27.35 4.53 -35.22
C ASP A 155 -27.79 5.90 -34.66
N PRO A 156 -28.64 6.65 -35.39
CA PRO A 156 -29.21 7.88 -34.90
C PRO A 156 -30.12 7.58 -33.70
N LEU A 157 -29.69 7.98 -32.49
CA LEU A 157 -30.36 7.76 -31.20
C LEU A 157 -31.66 8.58 -31.00
N MET A 158 -32.36 8.89 -32.09
CA MET A 158 -33.51 9.81 -32.10
C MET A 158 -34.74 9.23 -31.38
N ASP A 159 -34.77 7.92 -31.16
CA ASP A 159 -35.82 7.17 -30.45
C ASP A 159 -35.40 6.73 -29.03
N VAL A 160 -34.17 7.06 -28.60
CA VAL A 160 -33.64 6.63 -27.29
C VAL A 160 -33.57 7.80 -26.31
N VAL A 161 -34.41 7.75 -25.27
CA VAL A 161 -34.27 8.65 -24.12
C VAL A 161 -33.42 7.97 -23.06
N HIS A 162 -32.26 8.55 -22.76
CA HIS A 162 -31.42 8.10 -21.65
C HIS A 162 -31.91 8.72 -20.34
N VAL A 163 -32.44 7.89 -19.45
CA VAL A 163 -32.78 8.28 -18.08
C VAL A 163 -31.71 7.72 -17.16
N ASP A 164 -31.03 8.60 -16.42
CA ASP A 164 -30.01 8.22 -15.44
C ASP A 164 -30.42 8.74 -14.06
N GLU A 165 -30.46 7.85 -13.07
CA GLU A 165 -30.68 8.24 -11.69
C GLU A 165 -29.33 8.63 -11.07
N LYS A 166 -29.19 9.93 -10.80
CA LYS A 166 -27.98 10.45 -10.18
C LYS A 166 -28.06 10.33 -8.66
N TRP A 167 -27.32 9.37 -8.13
CA TRP A 167 -27.12 9.22 -6.69
C TRP A 167 -26.15 10.29 -6.17
N PHE A 168 -26.54 10.99 -5.10
CA PHE A 168 -25.62 11.82 -4.33
C PHE A 168 -24.82 10.90 -3.40
N ASN A 169 -23.51 10.78 -3.65
CA ASN A 169 -22.65 9.95 -2.81
C ASN A 169 -22.39 10.70 -1.49
N GLU A 170 -22.69 10.06 -0.37
CA GLU A 170 -22.30 10.54 0.96
C GLU A 170 -20.78 10.47 1.17
N ASP A 171 -20.12 9.60 0.40
CA ASP A 171 -18.71 9.31 0.54
C ASP A 171 -17.88 9.60 -0.73
N LYS A 172 -16.57 9.80 -0.54
CA LYS A 172 -15.57 9.95 -1.60
C LYS A 172 -15.41 8.63 -2.35
N ASP A 173 -15.22 8.73 -3.67
CA ASP A 173 -15.11 7.56 -4.57
C ASP A 173 -14.01 6.56 -4.17
N ARG A 174 -12.98 7.00 -3.43
CA ARG A 174 -11.88 6.16 -2.98
C ARG A 174 -11.50 6.47 -1.53
N ARG A 175 -11.48 5.44 -0.68
CA ARG A 175 -10.91 5.51 0.67
C ARG A 175 -9.79 4.49 0.83
N SER A 176 -8.78 4.84 1.60
CA SER A 176 -7.72 3.91 1.98
C SER A 176 -7.71 3.71 3.48
N TYR A 177 -7.51 2.47 3.91
CA TYR A 177 -7.48 2.05 5.30
C TYR A 177 -6.16 1.35 5.60
N LEU A 178 -5.71 1.48 6.84
CA LEU A 178 -4.62 0.71 7.41
C LEU A 178 -5.22 -0.46 8.17
N LEU A 179 -5.04 -1.66 7.63
CA LEU A 179 -5.61 -2.90 8.15
C LEU A 179 -4.52 -3.76 8.79
N LEU A 180 -4.92 -4.49 9.82
CA LEU A 180 -4.13 -5.58 10.39
C LEU A 180 -4.37 -6.87 9.61
N ASP A 181 -3.51 -7.85 9.81
CA ASP A 181 -3.67 -9.15 9.19
C ASP A 181 -5.00 -9.82 9.60
N GLY A 182 -5.70 -10.37 8.61
CA GLY A 182 -7.03 -10.97 8.78
C GLY A 182 -8.23 -10.01 8.82
N GLU A 183 -8.02 -8.69 8.77
CA GLU A 183 -9.14 -7.73 8.71
C GLU A 183 -9.69 -7.56 7.29
N THR A 184 -11.01 -7.43 7.16
CA THR A 184 -11.67 -7.20 5.87
C THR A 184 -11.78 -5.71 5.55
N VAL A 185 -11.61 -5.35 4.28
CA VAL A 185 -11.78 -3.97 3.82
C VAL A 185 -13.26 -3.55 3.95
N PRO A 186 -13.56 -2.41 4.62
CA PRO A 186 -14.92 -1.92 4.70
C PRO A 186 -15.50 -1.61 3.32
N SER A 187 -16.77 -1.96 3.12
CA SER A 187 -17.52 -1.56 1.93
C SER A 187 -17.90 -0.08 2.04
N ILE A 188 -17.56 0.73 1.03
CA ILE A 188 -18.07 2.10 0.93
C ILE A 188 -19.49 2.02 0.38
N GLN A 189 -20.46 2.64 1.08
CA GLN A 189 -21.85 2.61 0.66
C GLN A 189 -22.20 3.82 -0.23
N TYR A 190 -23.03 3.56 -1.22
CA TYR A 190 -23.52 4.54 -2.19
C TYR A 190 -24.64 5.45 -1.65
N LYS A 191 -25.26 5.11 -0.52
CA LYS A 191 -26.60 5.59 -0.21
C LYS A 191 -26.76 5.97 1.25
N LYS A 192 -27.06 7.24 1.50
CA LYS A 192 -27.79 7.65 2.71
C LYS A 192 -29.21 7.11 2.53
N ILE A 193 -29.63 6.16 3.37
CA ILE A 193 -31.02 5.67 3.34
C ILE A 193 -31.90 6.80 3.88
N ILE A 194 -32.41 7.61 2.96
CA ILE A 194 -33.36 8.67 3.28
C ILE A 194 -34.76 8.05 3.13
N SER A 195 -35.36 7.66 4.26
CA SER A 195 -36.74 7.17 4.28
C SER A 195 -37.72 8.32 4.53
N GLY A 196 -38.64 8.54 3.60
CA GLY A 196 -39.70 9.54 3.74
C GLY A 196 -39.31 10.95 3.29
N ILE A 197 -40.33 11.76 3.00
CA ILE A 197 -40.19 13.11 2.44
C ILE A 197 -39.46 14.06 3.40
N GLU A 198 -39.71 13.95 4.70
CA GLU A 198 -39.11 14.82 5.71
C GLU A 198 -37.59 14.66 5.81
N ASN A 199 -37.12 13.41 5.81
CA ASN A 199 -35.69 13.13 5.83
C ASN A 199 -35.01 13.58 4.52
N LEU A 200 -35.72 13.56 3.40
CA LEU A 200 -35.22 14.08 2.13
C LEU A 200 -35.07 15.60 2.17
N ILE A 201 -36.07 16.29 2.70
CA ILE A 201 -36.01 17.75 2.88
C ILE A 201 -34.87 18.12 3.82
N LEU A 202 -34.70 17.41 4.94
CA LEU A 202 -33.61 17.64 5.89
C LEU A 202 -32.24 17.40 5.25
N ALA A 203 -32.06 16.29 4.54
CA ALA A 203 -30.80 16.00 3.87
C ALA A 203 -30.45 17.05 2.81
N ILE A 204 -31.44 17.51 2.04
CA ILE A 204 -31.22 18.58 1.04
C ILE A 204 -30.84 19.89 1.73
N LYS A 205 -31.52 20.28 2.80
CA LYS A 205 -31.18 21.49 3.58
C LYS A 205 -29.77 21.43 4.15
N ASP A 206 -29.41 20.30 4.76
CA ASP A 206 -28.09 20.08 5.35
C ASP A 206 -26.99 20.14 4.27
N THR A 207 -27.24 19.55 3.09
CA THR A 207 -26.31 19.70 1.95
C THR A 207 -26.21 21.13 1.47
N PHE A 208 -27.33 21.86 1.37
CA PHE A 208 -27.34 23.26 0.95
C PHE A 208 -26.53 24.14 1.90
N ASP A 209 -26.72 23.97 3.21
CA ASP A 209 -26.00 24.72 4.24
C ASP A 209 -24.50 24.37 4.28
N SER A 210 -24.13 23.17 3.84
CA SER A 210 -22.72 22.73 3.75
C SER A 210 -21.96 23.28 2.54
N VAL A 211 -22.65 23.76 1.50
CA VAL A 211 -22.01 24.34 0.31
C VAL A 211 -21.69 25.80 0.59
N ASP A 212 -20.45 26.18 0.31
CA ASP A 212 -20.00 27.56 0.47
C ASP A 212 -20.80 28.54 -0.41
N ILE A 213 -21.19 29.68 0.17
CA ILE A 213 -22.05 30.69 -0.46
C ILE A 213 -21.45 31.21 -1.76
N GLU A 214 -20.12 31.34 -1.83
CA GLU A 214 -19.42 31.85 -3.01
C GLU A 214 -19.52 30.85 -4.17
N THR A 215 -19.52 29.55 -3.86
CA THR A 215 -19.72 28.49 -4.86
C THR A 215 -21.14 28.51 -5.42
N ILE A 216 -22.14 28.71 -4.56
CA ILE A 216 -23.55 28.82 -4.96
C ILE A 216 -23.75 30.03 -5.87
N ASP A 217 -23.27 31.21 -5.49
CA ASP A 217 -23.40 32.43 -6.28
C ASP A 217 -22.75 32.29 -7.67
N ASN A 218 -21.56 31.68 -7.73
CA ASN A 218 -20.88 31.43 -9.00
C ASN A 218 -21.67 30.49 -9.92
N ILE A 219 -22.34 29.48 -9.38
CA ILE A 219 -23.23 28.59 -10.14
C ILE A 219 -24.45 29.35 -10.67
N PHE A 220 -25.07 30.20 -9.85
CA PHE A 220 -26.23 30.99 -10.28
C PHE A 220 -25.86 32.00 -11.38
N VAL A 221 -24.74 32.71 -11.24
CA VAL A 221 -24.27 33.68 -12.26
C VAL A 221 -23.92 32.98 -13.58
N THR A 222 -23.28 31.80 -13.52
CA THR A 222 -22.97 31.04 -14.74
C THR A 222 -24.24 30.51 -15.40
N LEU A 223 -25.21 30.01 -14.64
CA LEU A 223 -26.49 29.55 -15.19
C LEU A 223 -27.27 30.70 -15.84
N ALA A 224 -27.33 31.87 -15.19
CA ALA A 224 -27.98 33.06 -15.74
C ALA A 224 -27.34 33.51 -17.06
N LYS A 225 -26.00 33.51 -17.13
CA LYS A 225 -25.27 33.82 -18.38
C LYS A 225 -25.53 32.82 -19.49
N VAL A 226 -25.59 31.52 -19.17
CA VAL A 226 -25.91 30.48 -20.16
C VAL A 226 -27.34 30.66 -20.69
N MET A 227 -28.31 30.94 -19.81
CA MET A 227 -29.68 31.24 -20.25
C MET A 227 -29.75 32.49 -21.12
N GLU A 228 -29.03 33.55 -20.78
CA GLU A 228 -28.94 34.76 -21.60
C GLU A 228 -28.37 34.47 -22.99
N CYS A 229 -27.31 33.64 -23.08
CA CYS A 229 -26.75 33.20 -24.35
C CYS A 229 -27.76 32.41 -25.20
N ILE A 230 -28.48 31.45 -24.62
CA ILE A 230 -29.49 30.65 -25.32
C ILE A 230 -30.63 31.54 -25.83
N LEU A 231 -31.07 32.52 -25.03
CA LEU A 231 -32.11 33.45 -25.42
C LEU A 231 -31.66 34.38 -26.55
N LYS A 232 -30.41 34.86 -26.52
CA LYS A 232 -29.82 35.64 -27.61
C LYS A 232 -29.73 34.83 -28.89
N GLU A 233 -29.29 33.58 -28.81
CA GLU A 233 -29.17 32.71 -29.99
C GLU A 233 -30.53 32.42 -30.62
N LYS A 234 -31.53 32.07 -29.79
CA LYS A 234 -32.92 31.84 -30.23
C LYS A 234 -33.57 33.09 -30.83
N ALA A 235 -33.37 34.25 -30.21
CA ALA A 235 -33.83 35.53 -30.74
C ALA A 235 -33.19 35.83 -32.10
N THR A 236 -31.89 35.55 -32.26
CA THR A 236 -31.16 35.76 -33.51
C THR A 236 -31.67 34.82 -34.62
N THR A 237 -31.94 33.55 -34.31
CA THR A 237 -32.56 32.59 -35.26
C THR A 237 -33.99 32.97 -35.65
N LEU A 238 -34.79 33.49 -34.71
CA LEU A 238 -36.15 33.98 -35.01
C LEU A 238 -36.11 35.25 -35.86
N THR A 239 -35.18 36.16 -35.57
CA THR A 239 -35.05 37.42 -36.32
C THR A 239 -34.56 37.15 -37.73
N SER A 240 -33.58 36.26 -37.92
CA SER A 240 -33.11 35.83 -39.24
C SER A 240 -34.19 35.10 -40.04
N PHE A 241 -34.99 34.23 -39.40
CA PHE A 241 -36.14 33.57 -40.02
C PHE A 241 -37.24 34.57 -40.45
N LEU A 242 -37.60 35.52 -39.58
CA LEU A 242 -38.58 36.56 -39.90
C LEU A 242 -38.08 37.54 -40.97
N THR A 243 -36.78 37.83 -41.01
CA THR A 243 -36.17 38.70 -42.02
C THR A 243 -36.09 38.01 -43.38
N TRP A 244 -35.86 36.70 -43.41
CA TRP A 244 -35.96 35.87 -44.62
C TRP A 244 -37.42 35.78 -45.12
N ALA A 245 -38.37 35.54 -44.22
CA ALA A 245 -39.80 35.46 -44.54
C ALA A 245 -40.41 36.79 -45.03
N ARG A 246 -39.82 37.94 -44.69
CA ARG A 246 -40.23 39.27 -45.19
C ARG A 246 -39.64 39.65 -46.56
N ARG A 247 -38.62 38.94 -47.00
CA ARG A 247 -37.93 39.15 -48.30
C ARG A 247 -38.39 38.16 -49.38
N SER A 248 -39.23 37.20 -49.03
CA SER A 248 -39.89 36.24 -49.92
C SER A 248 -41.31 36.69 -50.20
#